data_AF-A0A538KR99-F1
#
_entry.id   AF-A0A538KR99-F1
#
_cell.length_a   1.000
_cell.length_b   1.000
_cell.length_c   1.000
_cell.angle_alpha   90.00
_cell.angle_beta   90.00
_cell.angle_gamma   90.00
#
_symmetry.space_group_name_H-M   'P 1'
#
loop_
_entity.id
_entity.type
_entity.pdbx_description
1 polymer ?
#
loop_
_entity_poly.entity_id
_entity_poly.type
_entity_poly.pdbx_seq_one_letter_code
_entity_poly.pdbx_strand_id
1 'polypeptide(L)' 'MSLGRPARGGDAHASAVERLEAALDEQSRLRQAAEDARGTPSEDAAAGDLHHAGDRVAARESWLTWLERGF' A
#
# COMPACT_ATOMS: atom_id res chain seq x y z
N MET A 1 -18.48 23.57 -2.34
CA MET A 1 -18.58 22.43 -1.40
C MET A 1 -17.19 22.19 -0.84
N SER A 2 -16.94 22.59 0.40
CA SER A 2 -15.69 22.24 1.08
C SER A 2 -15.79 20.77 1.42
N LEU A 3 -14.97 19.91 0.80
CA LEU A 3 -14.79 18.53 1.26
C LEU A 3 -14.12 18.64 2.63
N GLY A 4 -14.94 18.77 3.67
CA GLY A 4 -14.50 19.06 5.02
C GLY A 4 -13.37 18.12 5.41
N ARG A 5 -12.26 18.71 5.86
CA ARG A 5 -11.06 18.01 6.29
C ARG A 5 -11.44 16.83 7.20
N PRO A 6 -11.09 15.58 6.85
CA PRO A 6 -11.23 14.49 7.79
C PRO A 6 -10.32 14.77 8.98
N ALA A 7 -10.87 14.78 10.19
CA ALA A 7 -10.07 14.96 11.39
C ALA A 7 -9.05 13.81 11.51
N ARG A 8 -7.84 14.12 11.99
CA ARG A 8 -6.89 13.09 12.43
C ARG A 8 -7.59 12.22 13.48
N GLY A 9 -7.56 10.90 13.29
CA GLY A 9 -8.30 9.95 14.14
C GLY A 9 -9.79 9.79 13.84
N GLY A 10 -10.31 10.40 12.76
CA GLY A 10 -11.64 10.09 12.23
C GLY A 10 -11.67 8.83 11.36
N ASP A 11 -12.86 8.36 10.99
CA ASP A 11 -13.06 7.11 10.24
C ASP A 11 -12.23 7.02 8.94
N ALA A 12 -12.04 8.15 8.25
CA ALA A 12 -11.22 8.19 7.04
C ALA A 12 -9.72 7.94 7.32
N HIS A 13 -9.21 8.38 8.46
CA HIS A 13 -7.84 8.12 8.90
C HIS A 13 -7.68 6.66 9.32
N ALA A 14 -8.59 6.14 10.17
CA ALA A 14 -8.57 4.74 10.59
C ALA A 14 -8.64 3.79 9.37
N SER A 15 -9.55 4.06 8.44
CA SER A 15 -9.69 3.28 7.21
C SER A 15 -8.52 3.45 6.23
N ALA A 16 -7.76 4.54 6.32
CA ALA A 16 -6.54 4.71 5.54
C ALA A 16 -5.37 3.90 6.14
N VAL A 17 -5.27 3.85 7.47
CA VAL A 17 -4.30 3.03 8.21
C VAL A 17 -4.54 1.55 7.93
N GLU A 18 -5.77 1.05 8.10
CA GLU A 18 -6.12 -0.36 7.83
C GLU A 18 -5.77 -0.77 6.39
N ARG A 19 -6.02 0.10 5.42
CA ARG A 19 -5.67 -0.16 4.01
C ARG A 19 -4.17 -0.16 3.75
N LEU A 20 -3.41 0.66 4.48
CA LEU A 20 -1.95 0.66 4.39
C LEU A 20 -1.37 -0.62 4.99
N GLU A 21 -1.86 -1.02 6.17
CA GLU A 21 -1.46 -2.29 6.81
C GLU A 21 -1.74 -3.49 5.91
N ALA A 22 -2.94 -3.58 5.34
CA ALA A 22 -3.28 -4.65 4.40
C ALA A 22 -2.39 -4.65 3.14
N ALA A 23 -1.97 -3.47 2.65
CA ALA A 23 -1.07 -3.37 1.51
C ALA A 23 0.37 -3.80 1.86
N LEU A 24 0.82 -3.52 3.08
CA LEU A 24 2.13 -3.97 3.58
C LEU A 24 2.15 -5.48 3.77
N ASP A 25 1.09 -6.08 4.32
CA ASP A 25 0.96 -7.53 4.45
C ASP A 25 0.97 -8.22 3.08
N GLU A 26 0.26 -7.66 2.10
CA GLU A 26 0.29 -8.15 0.72
C GLU A 26 1.67 -8.03 0.09
N GLN A 27 2.33 -6.88 0.21
CA GLN A 27 3.71 -6.70 -0.29
C GLN A 27 4.67 -7.71 0.36
N SER A 28 4.52 -8.00 1.64
CA SER A 28 5.35 -8.99 2.33
C SER A 28 5.15 -10.40 1.76
N ARG A 29 3.89 -10.80 1.52
CA ARG A 29 3.56 -12.09 0.88
C ARG A 29 4.13 -12.18 -0.53
N LEU A 30 3.99 -11.12 -1.32
CA LEU A 30 4.53 -11.06 -2.69
C LEU A 30 6.05 -11.03 -2.72
N ARG A 31 6.70 -10.44 -1.71
CA ARG A 31 8.16 -10.50 -1.56
C ARG A 31 8.60 -11.95 -1.39
N GLN A 32 7.95 -12.70 -0.49
CA GLN A 32 8.25 -14.13 -0.33
C GLN A 32 8.01 -14.90 -1.63
N ALA A 33 6.88 -14.67 -2.30
CA ALA A 33 6.58 -15.32 -3.58
C ALA A 33 7.62 -15.00 -4.67
N ALA A 34 8.11 -13.77 -4.73
CA ALA A 34 9.16 -13.37 -5.66
C ALA A 34 10.50 -14.06 -5.34
N GLU A 35 10.85 -14.18 -4.06
CA GLU A 35 12.04 -14.95 -3.66
C GLU A 35 11.91 -16.43 -4.04
N ASP A 36 10.75 -17.04 -3.80
CA ASP A 36 10.47 -18.44 -4.11
C ASP A 36 10.45 -18.71 -5.64
N ALA A 37 10.07 -17.70 -6.44
CA ALA A 37 10.00 -17.79 -7.90
C ALA A 37 11.36 -17.62 -8.59
N ARG A 38 12.43 -17.24 -7.88
CA ARG A 38 13.76 -17.02 -8.48
C ARG A 38 14.27 -18.27 -9.18
N GLY A 39 14.75 -18.11 -10.41
CA GLY A 39 15.21 -19.20 -11.25
C GLY A 39 14.10 -20.07 -11.84
N THR A 40 12.83 -19.71 -11.63
CA THR A 40 11.67 -20.37 -12.25
C THR A 40 11.13 -19.53 -13.41
N PRO A 41 10.35 -20.11 -14.33
CA PRO A 41 9.68 -19.33 -15.38
C PRO A 41 8.73 -18.24 -14.88
N SER A 42 8.34 -18.26 -13.60
CA SER A 42 7.43 -17.27 -12.99
C SER A 42 8.16 -16.06 -12.37
N GLU A 43 9.49 -16.02 -12.41
CA GLU A 43 10.30 -14.97 -11.76
C GLU A 43 9.87 -13.56 -12.20
N ASP A 44 9.77 -13.32 -13.51
CA ASP A 44 9.40 -12.02 -14.06
C ASP A 44 7.98 -11.59 -13.64
N ALA A 45 7.04 -12.53 -13.60
CA ALA A 45 5.67 -12.26 -13.17
C ALA A 45 5.63 -11.90 -11.68
N ALA A 46 6.31 -12.66 -10.83
CA ALA A 46 6.37 -12.40 -9.39
C ALA A 46 7.09 -11.09 -9.06
N ALA A 47 8.14 -10.73 -9.82
CA ALA A 47 8.80 -9.44 -9.71
C ALA A 47 7.87 -8.28 -10.11
N GLY A 48 7.07 -8.44 -11.17
CA GLY A 48 6.06 -7.47 -11.59
C GLY A 48 4.95 -7.27 -10.53
N ASP A 49 4.46 -8.35 -9.94
CA ASP A 49 3.46 -8.30 -8.87
C ASP A 49 4.00 -7.58 -7.62
N LEU A 50 5.23 -7.89 -7.22
CA LEU A 50 5.90 -7.21 -6.09
C LEU A 50 6.09 -5.71 -6.37
N HIS A 51 6.48 -5.34 -7.60
CA HIS A 51 6.62 -3.94 -7.99
C HIS A 51 5.29 -3.19 -7.87
N HIS A 52 4.20 -3.75 -8.40
CA HIS A 52 2.86 -3.17 -8.31
C HIS A 52 2.36 -3.04 -6.86
N ALA A 53 2.69 -4.02 -6.01
CA ALA A 53 2.40 -3.91 -4.58
C ALA A 53 3.18 -2.76 -3.92
N GLY A 54 4.42 -2.52 -4.33
CA GLY A 54 5.20 -1.32 -3.97
C GLY A 54 4.50 -0.02 -4.31
N ASP A 55 4.01 0.12 -5.54
CA ASP A 55 3.29 1.32 -5.98
C ASP A 55 2.01 1.55 -5.17
N ARG A 56 1.30 0.46 -4.84
CA ARG A 56 0.10 0.54 -3.97
C ARG A 56 0.44 1.03 -2.57
N VAL A 57 1.50 0.52 -1.95
CA VAL A 57 1.96 0.99 -0.63
C VAL A 57 2.29 2.48 -0.69
N ALA A 58 3.11 2.91 -1.66
CA ALA A 58 3.51 4.31 -1.81
C ALA A 58 2.29 5.25 -2.01
N ALA A 59 1.30 4.83 -2.79
CA ALA A 59 0.06 5.58 -2.96
C ALA A 59 -0.75 5.69 -1.67
N ARG A 60 -0.78 4.64 -0.83
CA ARG A 60 -1.50 4.67 0.46
C ARG A 60 -0.78 5.48 1.52
N GLU A 61 0.54 5.42 1.58
CA GLU A 61 1.36 6.29 2.44
C GLU A 61 1.18 7.76 2.07
N SER A 62 1.15 8.07 0.78
CA SER A 62 0.92 9.44 0.28
C SER A 62 -0.47 9.94 0.67
N TRP A 63 -1.50 9.09 0.55
CA TRP A 63 -2.85 9.41 0.97
C TRP A 63 -2.96 9.66 2.48
N LEU A 64 -2.38 8.77 3.29
CA LEU A 64 -2.36 8.92 4.75
C LEU A 64 -1.63 10.20 5.16
N THR A 65 -0.49 10.48 4.51
CA THR A 65 0.27 11.72 4.71
C THR A 65 -0.56 12.95 4.39
N TRP A 66 -1.33 12.92 3.30
CA TRP A 66 -2.25 14.01 2.95
C TRP A 66 -3.34 14.21 4.01
N LEU A 67 -3.98 13.13 4.46
CA LEU A 67 -4.99 13.18 5.54
C LEU A 67 -4.42 13.78 6.84
N GLU A 68 -3.19 13.40 7.15
CA GLU A 68 -2.52 13.81 8.38
C GLU A 68 -2.04 15.26 8.38
N ARG A 69 -1.48 15.70 7.25
CA ARG A 69 -0.87 17.04 7.12
C ARG A 69 -1.89 18.11 6.71
N GLY A 70 -2.94 17.75 5.97
CA GLY A 70 -4.04 18.65 5.61
C GLY A 70 -3.57 19.92 4.90
N PHE A 71 -2.87 19.78 3.77
CA PHE A 71 -2.50 20.88 2.88
C PHE A 71 -3.70 21.48 2.17
#